data_AF-A0A662UII8-F1
#
_entry.id   AF-A0A662UII8-F1
#
_cell.length_a   1.000
_cell.length_b   1.000
_cell.length_c   1.000
_cell.angle_alpha   90.00
_cell.angle_beta   90.00
_cell.angle_gamma   90.00
#
_symmetry.space_group_name_H-M   'P 1'
#
loop_
_entity.id
_entity.type
_entity.pdbx_description
1 polymer ?
#
loop_
_entity_poly.entity_id
_entity_poly.type
_entity_poly.pdbx_seq_one_letter_code
_entity_poly.pdbx_strand_id
1 'polypeptide(L)'
;MFPYEKARKGQKEAIRYIKKNLGKKIFLRAPTGFGKTIVALLAHSEVDKVIYAVRTRNEITPVIRELRRIGEGFSFIFSAAKMCPLMKGKSSELNDFWLGCKILRSRGMCPYFNKLQKVSSDEIRKIIYGAATNDPHLLAEAITKKMVVCPFFALKMLSSESRFTVVTYPYVFRDEVYETAFDPELKPIMHLILDEAHTLFNPQLIIDEEINRINVFRALQECRRHRVAEAVVKYLESID
;
A
#
# COMPACT_ATOMS: atom_id res chain seq x y z
N MET A 1 14.29 10.74 -20.77
CA MET A 1 14.25 9.87 -21.98
C MET A 1 12.95 9.05 -21.97
N PHE A 2 12.37 8.71 -23.12
CA PHE A 2 11.14 7.88 -23.17
C PHE A 2 11.55 6.40 -23.29
N PRO A 3 11.01 5.47 -22.47
CA PRO A 3 11.56 4.12 -22.36
C PRO A 3 11.03 3.11 -23.39
N TYR A 4 10.35 3.59 -24.43
CA TYR A 4 9.86 2.78 -25.55
C TYR A 4 10.40 3.37 -26.85
N GLU A 5 10.48 2.56 -27.89
CA GLU A 5 10.96 2.98 -29.22
C GLU A 5 10.30 4.27 -29.71
N LYS A 6 8.97 4.38 -29.52
CA LYS A 6 8.19 5.56 -29.91
C LYS A 6 7.12 5.88 -28.88
N ALA A 7 6.98 7.17 -28.58
CA ALA A 7 5.84 7.67 -27.81
C ALA A 7 4.58 7.67 -28.68
N ARG A 8 3.47 7.18 -28.13
CA ARG A 8 2.13 7.26 -28.75
C ARG A 8 1.68 8.73 -28.82
N LYS A 9 0.78 9.01 -29.77
CA LYS A 9 0.20 10.35 -29.96
C LYS A 9 -0.37 10.86 -28.63
N GLY A 10 -0.02 12.10 -28.27
CA GLY A 10 -0.47 12.77 -27.05
C GLY A 10 0.35 12.47 -25.77
N GLN A 11 1.17 11.41 -25.71
CA GLN A 11 1.92 11.10 -24.48
C GLN A 11 2.93 12.18 -24.10
N LYS A 12 3.74 12.65 -25.07
CA LYS A 12 4.72 13.73 -24.83
C LYS A 12 4.07 15.06 -24.46
N GLU A 13 2.89 15.31 -24.99
CA GLU A 13 2.10 16.50 -24.64
C GLU A 13 1.55 16.39 -23.21
N ALA A 14 0.96 15.25 -22.86
CA ALA A 14 0.48 14.98 -21.51
C ALA A 14 1.61 15.08 -20.47
N ILE A 15 2.79 14.49 -20.74
CA ILE A 15 3.95 14.60 -19.85
C ILE A 15 4.34 16.07 -19.64
N ARG A 16 4.48 16.85 -20.73
CA ARG A 16 4.84 18.28 -20.63
C ARG A 16 3.77 19.08 -19.87
N TYR A 17 2.50 18.81 -20.13
CA TYR A 17 1.39 19.47 -19.46
C TYR A 17 1.39 19.19 -17.96
N ILE A 18 1.55 17.93 -17.55
CA ILE A 18 1.61 17.54 -16.14
C ILE A 18 2.83 18.17 -15.47
N LYS A 19 4.03 18.05 -16.07
CA LYS A 19 5.25 18.68 -15.54
C LYS A 19 5.09 20.18 -15.29
N LYS A 20 4.49 20.91 -16.23
CA LYS A 20 4.24 22.36 -16.10
C LYS A 20 3.22 22.71 -15.01
N ASN A 21 2.37 21.77 -14.61
CA ASN A 21 1.27 21.99 -13.67
C ASN A 21 1.38 21.12 -12.41
N LEU A 22 2.58 20.64 -12.08
CA LEU A 22 2.86 19.98 -10.81
C LEU A 22 2.41 20.87 -9.64
N GLY A 23 1.80 20.26 -8.61
CA GLY A 23 1.17 20.97 -7.48
C GLY A 23 -0.29 21.35 -7.70
N LYS A 24 -0.85 21.15 -8.90
CA LYS A 24 -2.29 21.31 -9.19
C LYS A 24 -3.01 19.97 -9.28
N LYS A 25 -4.34 19.99 -9.14
CA LYS A 25 -5.20 18.83 -9.45
C LYS A 25 -5.31 18.67 -10.96
N ILE A 26 -4.94 17.50 -11.48
CA ILE A 26 -4.97 17.20 -12.91
C ILE A 26 -5.76 15.91 -13.14
N PHE A 27 -6.74 15.96 -14.06
CA PHE A 27 -7.51 14.80 -14.47
C PHE A 27 -7.06 14.37 -15.87
N LEU A 28 -6.33 13.26 -15.96
CA LEU A 28 -5.91 12.69 -17.23
C LEU A 28 -6.90 11.61 -17.68
N ARG A 29 -7.83 11.96 -18.56
CA ARG A 29 -8.70 10.99 -19.23
C ARG A 29 -8.01 10.47 -20.49
N ALA A 30 -7.64 9.19 -20.48
CA ALA A 30 -7.03 8.54 -21.63
C ALA A 30 -7.49 7.08 -21.76
N PRO A 31 -7.63 6.55 -22.99
CA PRO A 31 -8.09 5.18 -23.21
C PRO A 31 -7.13 4.14 -22.63
N THR A 32 -7.62 2.91 -22.48
CA THR A 32 -6.76 1.76 -22.20
C THR A 32 -5.70 1.63 -23.29
N GLY A 33 -4.50 1.19 -22.92
CA GLY A 33 -3.38 1.20 -23.86
C GLY A 33 -2.84 2.60 -24.21
N PHE A 34 -3.28 3.70 -23.59
CA PHE A 34 -2.58 4.99 -23.75
C PHE A 34 -1.19 4.98 -23.10
N GLY A 35 -0.94 4.12 -22.11
CA GLY A 35 0.28 4.17 -21.29
C GLY A 35 0.20 5.23 -20.20
N LYS A 36 -0.96 5.33 -19.51
CA LYS A 36 -1.19 6.29 -18.42
C LYS A 36 -0.12 6.19 -17.32
N THR A 37 0.22 4.96 -16.93
CA THR A 37 1.26 4.67 -15.93
C THR A 37 2.59 5.32 -16.30
N ILE A 38 3.14 5.04 -17.50
CA ILE A 38 4.43 5.61 -17.89
C ILE A 38 4.39 7.13 -18.03
N VAL A 39 3.29 7.68 -18.55
CA VAL A 39 3.08 9.13 -18.64
C VAL A 39 3.12 9.77 -17.25
N ALA A 40 2.40 9.20 -16.28
CA ALA A 40 2.34 9.71 -14.92
C ALA A 40 3.71 9.62 -14.22
N LEU A 41 4.42 8.49 -14.36
CA LEU A 41 5.75 8.29 -13.78
C LEU A 41 6.78 9.27 -14.36
N LEU A 42 6.88 9.38 -15.69
CA LEU A 42 7.82 10.31 -16.34
C LEU A 42 7.50 11.77 -16.04
N ALA A 43 6.23 12.11 -15.82
CA ALA A 43 5.85 13.46 -15.45
C ALA A 43 6.25 13.84 -14.02
N HIS A 44 6.51 12.86 -13.15
CA HIS A 44 6.88 13.07 -11.75
C HIS A 44 8.33 12.64 -11.43
N SER A 45 9.17 12.40 -12.44
CA SER A 45 10.56 11.96 -12.25
C SER A 45 11.48 13.02 -11.63
N GLU A 46 11.03 14.26 -11.53
CA GLU A 46 11.80 15.39 -10.96
C GLU A 46 11.24 15.84 -9.60
N VAL A 47 10.25 15.11 -9.08
CA VAL A 47 9.64 15.36 -7.77
C VAL A 47 10.35 14.50 -6.72
N ASP A 48 10.46 15.01 -5.49
CA ASP A 48 11.12 14.30 -4.39
C ASP A 48 10.35 13.06 -3.94
N LYS A 49 9.02 13.19 -3.78
CA LYS A 49 8.17 12.11 -3.29
C LYS A 49 6.84 11.96 -4.01
N VAL A 50 6.57 10.71 -4.39
CA VAL A 50 5.38 10.31 -5.12
C VAL A 50 4.75 9.07 -4.49
N ILE A 51 3.48 9.18 -4.10
CA ILE A 51 2.62 8.02 -3.83
C ILE A 51 1.87 7.70 -5.11
N TYR A 52 2.05 6.48 -5.62
CA TYR A 52 1.27 5.95 -6.73
C TYR A 52 0.23 4.97 -6.18
N ALA A 53 -1.02 5.41 -6.09
CA ALA A 53 -2.10 4.60 -5.54
C ALA A 53 -2.81 3.81 -6.64
N VAL A 54 -2.99 2.51 -6.40
CA VAL A 54 -3.76 1.59 -7.23
C VAL A 54 -4.89 0.97 -6.41
N ARG A 55 -5.92 0.44 -7.08
CA ARG A 55 -7.07 -0.15 -6.38
C ARG A 55 -6.71 -1.48 -5.70
N THR A 56 -5.97 -2.34 -6.38
CA THR A 56 -5.71 -3.72 -5.96
C THR A 56 -4.21 -4.05 -6.01
N ARG A 57 -3.80 -5.07 -5.24
CA ARG A 57 -2.41 -5.56 -5.24
C ARG A 57 -1.92 -5.94 -6.63
N ASN A 58 -2.78 -6.52 -7.48
CA ASN A 58 -2.39 -6.98 -8.81
C ASN A 58 -2.01 -5.83 -9.75
N GLU A 59 -2.57 -4.64 -9.50
CA GLU A 59 -2.26 -3.43 -10.26
C GLU A 59 -0.93 -2.79 -9.84
N ILE A 60 -0.28 -3.24 -8.75
CA ILE A 60 1.08 -2.81 -8.39
C ILE A 60 2.10 -3.37 -9.39
N THR A 61 1.92 -4.61 -9.85
CA THR A 61 2.83 -5.31 -10.78
C THR A 61 3.16 -4.51 -12.05
N PRO A 62 2.18 -3.98 -12.82
CA PRO A 62 2.50 -3.16 -13.98
C PRO A 62 3.26 -1.88 -13.62
N VAL A 63 2.99 -1.26 -12.47
CA VAL A 63 3.69 -0.03 -12.03
C VAL A 63 5.15 -0.33 -11.69
N ILE A 64 5.42 -1.42 -10.95
CA ILE A 64 6.79 -1.90 -10.66
C ILE A 64 7.57 -2.13 -11.96
N ARG A 65 6.93 -2.77 -12.94
CA ARG A 65 7.55 -3.03 -14.25
C ARG A 65 7.93 -1.74 -14.97
N GLU A 66 7.06 -0.72 -14.97
CA GLU A 66 7.38 0.58 -15.59
C GLU A 66 8.48 1.32 -14.82
N LEU A 67 8.45 1.33 -13.49
CA LEU A 67 9.48 1.93 -12.63
C LEU A 67 10.87 1.32 -12.89
N ARG A 68 10.95 -0.01 -12.94
CA ARG A 68 12.19 -0.72 -13.32
C ARG A 68 12.67 -0.34 -14.71
N ARG A 69 11.75 -0.20 -15.67
CA ARG A 69 12.09 0.16 -17.05
C ARG A 69 12.70 1.56 -17.16
N ILE A 70 12.24 2.51 -16.33
CA ILE A 70 12.81 3.87 -16.29
C ILE A 70 13.98 4.02 -15.31
N GLY A 71 14.35 2.96 -14.59
CA GLY A 71 15.47 2.97 -13.64
C GLY A 71 15.19 3.81 -12.39
N GLU A 72 13.93 4.03 -12.04
CA GLU A 72 13.55 4.84 -10.88
C GLU A 72 13.51 4.00 -9.61
N GLY A 73 13.94 4.59 -8.49
CA GLY A 73 13.86 3.96 -7.18
C GLY A 73 12.42 3.90 -6.68
N PHE A 74 12.01 2.72 -6.19
CA PHE A 74 10.67 2.48 -5.69
C PHE A 74 10.62 1.57 -4.47
N SER A 75 9.59 1.78 -3.65
CA SER A 75 9.04 0.79 -2.74
C SER A 75 7.58 0.49 -3.09
N PHE A 76 6.97 -0.48 -2.42
CA PHE A 76 5.55 -0.79 -2.57
C PHE A 76 4.94 -1.28 -1.26
N ILE A 77 3.68 -0.95 -1.02
CA ILE A 77 2.94 -1.36 0.19
C ILE A 77 1.52 -1.77 -0.20
N PHE A 78 1.10 -2.98 0.19
CA PHE A 78 -0.28 -3.44 0.15
C PHE A 78 -0.66 -3.93 1.56
N SER A 79 -1.69 -4.77 1.72
CA SER A 79 -2.10 -5.33 3.02
C SER A 79 -0.93 -5.89 3.86
N ALA A 80 -0.68 -5.25 5.01
CA ALA A 80 0.31 -5.69 5.98
C ALA A 80 0.02 -7.10 6.53
N ALA A 81 -1.26 -7.43 6.71
CA ALA A 81 -1.68 -8.78 7.10
C ALA A 81 -1.29 -9.84 6.06
N LYS A 82 -1.53 -9.56 4.76
CA LYS A 82 -1.13 -10.47 3.67
C LYS A 82 0.39 -10.53 3.47
N MET A 83 1.13 -9.50 3.86
CA MET A 83 2.60 -9.50 3.88
C MET A 83 3.20 -10.17 5.13
N CYS A 84 2.41 -10.41 6.17
CA CYS A 84 2.92 -10.84 7.46
C CYS A 84 3.21 -12.35 7.46
N PRO A 85 4.46 -12.78 7.70
CA PRO A 85 4.80 -14.20 7.73
C PRO A 85 4.05 -14.98 8.82
N LEU A 86 3.69 -14.34 9.94
CA LEU A 86 2.93 -14.95 11.05
C LEU A 86 1.45 -15.21 10.73
N MET A 87 0.96 -14.64 9.62
CA MET A 87 -0.41 -14.80 9.14
C MET A 87 -0.52 -15.81 7.99
N LYS A 88 0.61 -16.35 7.51
CA LYS A 88 0.61 -17.32 6.40
C LYS A 88 -0.21 -18.55 6.79
N GLY A 89 -1.21 -18.90 5.97
CA GLY A 89 -2.10 -20.03 6.20
C GLY A 89 -3.18 -19.82 7.26
N LYS A 90 -3.31 -18.61 7.84
CA LYS A 90 -4.40 -18.28 8.77
C LYS A 90 -5.54 -17.58 8.04
N SER A 91 -6.75 -18.12 8.17
CA SER A 91 -7.99 -17.40 7.87
C SER A 91 -8.41 -16.65 9.13
N SER A 92 -8.06 -15.38 9.26
CA SER A 92 -8.68 -14.56 10.29
C SER A 92 -9.11 -13.23 9.69
N GLU A 93 -10.39 -12.94 9.89
CA GLU A 93 -11.01 -11.65 9.67
C GLU A 93 -10.13 -10.55 10.28
N LEU A 94 -9.93 -9.51 9.47
CA LEU A 94 -8.78 -8.61 9.50
C LEU A 94 -8.89 -7.48 10.53
N ASN A 95 -9.95 -7.46 11.35
CA ASN A 95 -10.33 -6.29 12.13
C ASN A 95 -9.29 -5.95 13.22
N ASP A 96 -8.57 -6.93 13.79
CA ASP A 96 -7.59 -6.70 14.86
C ASP A 96 -6.12 -6.90 14.46
N PHE A 97 -5.82 -7.06 13.17
CA PHE A 97 -4.44 -7.37 12.74
C PHE A 97 -3.43 -6.34 13.25
N TRP A 98 -3.76 -5.05 13.14
CA TRP A 98 -2.86 -3.97 13.54
C TRP A 98 -2.64 -3.91 15.04
N LEU A 99 -3.69 -4.14 15.84
CA LEU A 99 -3.60 -4.22 17.30
C LEU A 99 -2.69 -5.38 17.72
N GLY A 100 -2.94 -6.57 17.18
CA GLY A 100 -2.10 -7.76 17.43
C GLY A 100 -0.65 -7.54 17.00
N CYS A 101 -0.43 -6.95 15.82
CA CYS A 101 0.90 -6.60 15.34
C CYS A 101 1.61 -5.60 16.29
N LYS A 102 0.90 -4.56 16.75
CA LYS A 102 1.43 -3.58 17.71
C LYS A 102 1.81 -4.24 19.04
N ILE A 103 0.95 -5.10 19.60
CA ILE A 103 1.21 -5.84 20.84
C ILE A 103 2.47 -6.71 20.69
N LEU A 104 2.54 -7.54 19.64
CA LEU A 104 3.69 -8.43 19.42
C LEU A 104 5.00 -7.65 19.25
N ARG A 105 4.98 -6.50 18.56
CA ARG A 105 6.17 -5.64 18.43
C ARG A 105 6.56 -5.00 19.77
N SER A 106 5.60 -4.44 20.50
CA SER A 106 5.85 -3.78 21.79
C SER A 106 6.42 -4.71 22.85
N ARG A 107 6.02 -6.00 22.82
CA ARG A 107 6.53 -7.04 23.72
C ARG A 107 7.80 -7.73 23.21
N GLY A 108 8.33 -7.32 22.06
CA GLY A 108 9.49 -7.99 21.44
C GLY A 108 9.20 -9.44 21.04
N MET A 109 7.95 -9.83 20.81
CA MET A 109 7.55 -11.19 20.47
C MET A 109 7.47 -11.45 18.96
N CYS A 110 7.63 -10.43 18.10
CA CYS A 110 7.64 -10.60 16.66
C CYS A 110 9.08 -10.85 16.15
N PRO A 111 9.46 -12.09 15.81
CA PRO A 111 10.85 -12.42 15.42
C PRO A 111 11.28 -11.69 14.13
N TYR A 112 10.33 -11.42 13.24
CA TYR A 112 10.57 -10.76 11.96
C TYR A 112 10.78 -9.25 12.12
N PHE A 113 10.06 -8.59 13.03
CA PHE A 113 10.22 -7.16 13.27
C PHE A 113 11.49 -6.87 14.08
N ASN A 114 11.78 -7.68 15.09
CA ASN A 114 12.94 -7.48 15.95
C ASN A 114 14.27 -7.54 15.17
N LYS A 115 14.33 -8.36 14.12
CA LYS A 115 15.51 -8.47 13.24
C LYS A 115 15.69 -7.28 12.30
N LEU A 116 14.67 -6.43 12.12
CA LEU A 116 14.72 -5.31 11.17
C LEU A 116 15.81 -4.29 11.53
N GLN A 117 16.10 -4.07 12.81
CA GLN A 117 17.15 -3.15 13.26
C GLN A 117 18.56 -3.55 12.80
N LYS A 118 18.76 -4.80 12.38
CA LYS A 118 20.03 -5.34 11.90
C LYS A 118 20.17 -5.27 10.37
N VAL A 119 19.23 -4.62 9.70
CA VAL A 119 19.13 -4.61 8.23
C VAL A 119 19.09 -3.17 7.73
N SER A 120 19.86 -2.91 6.68
CA SER A 120 19.84 -1.65 5.95
C SER A 120 18.81 -1.62 4.83
N SER A 121 18.39 -0.41 4.43
CA SER A 121 17.55 -0.17 3.25
C SER A 121 18.23 -0.66 1.96
N ASP A 122 19.56 -0.58 1.87
CA ASP A 122 20.35 -1.07 0.74
C ASP A 122 20.26 -2.58 0.55
N GLU A 123 20.26 -3.37 1.62
CA GLU A 123 20.07 -4.81 1.52
C GLU A 123 18.67 -5.17 1.00
N ILE A 124 17.65 -4.45 1.47
CA ILE A 124 16.27 -4.61 0.98
C ILE A 124 16.20 -4.23 -0.49
N ARG A 125 16.81 -3.10 -0.87
CA ARG A 125 16.90 -2.63 -2.26
C ARG A 125 17.55 -3.67 -3.17
N LYS A 126 18.66 -4.29 -2.75
CA LYS A 126 19.33 -5.37 -3.49
C LYS A 126 18.40 -6.57 -3.73
N ILE A 127 17.60 -6.96 -2.73
CA ILE A 127 16.64 -8.06 -2.88
C ILE A 127 15.53 -7.69 -3.87
N ILE A 128 14.96 -6.50 -3.73
CA ILE A 128 13.82 -6.07 -4.54
C ILE A 128 14.23 -5.79 -5.98
N TYR A 129 15.36 -5.13 -6.22
CA TYR A 129 15.78 -4.78 -7.59
C TYR A 129 16.53 -5.92 -8.28
N GLY A 130 17.15 -6.83 -7.53
CA GLY A 130 17.80 -8.03 -8.07
C GLY A 130 16.84 -9.20 -8.38
N ALA A 131 15.55 -9.08 -8.03
CA ALA A 131 14.57 -10.14 -8.26
C ALA A 131 14.03 -10.14 -9.70
N ALA A 132 14.01 -11.30 -10.35
CA ALA A 132 13.50 -11.47 -11.72
C ALA A 132 11.97 -11.29 -11.87
N THR A 133 11.23 -11.22 -10.76
CA THR A 133 9.77 -11.06 -10.75
C THR A 133 9.36 -9.61 -10.48
N ASN A 134 8.21 -9.20 -11.03
CA ASN A 134 7.54 -7.93 -10.71
C ASN A 134 6.35 -8.14 -9.75
N ASP A 135 6.04 -9.38 -9.35
CA ASP A 135 4.91 -9.66 -8.46
C ASP A 135 5.21 -9.18 -7.03
N PRO A 136 4.42 -8.24 -6.48
CA PRO A 136 4.68 -7.66 -5.16
C PRO A 136 4.58 -8.68 -4.02
N HIS A 137 3.77 -9.73 -4.14
CA HIS A 137 3.69 -10.79 -3.13
C HIS A 137 4.97 -11.62 -3.13
N LEU A 138 5.46 -12.04 -4.31
CA LEU A 138 6.71 -12.79 -4.40
C LEU A 138 7.92 -11.97 -3.95
N LEU A 139 7.94 -10.67 -4.24
CA LEU A 139 8.95 -9.75 -3.75
C LEU A 139 8.94 -9.62 -2.22
N ALA A 140 7.75 -9.50 -1.60
CA ALA A 140 7.61 -9.47 -0.15
C ALA A 140 8.05 -10.81 0.49
N GLU A 141 7.69 -11.95 -0.12
CA GLU A 141 8.17 -13.26 0.35
C GLU A 141 9.69 -13.37 0.26
N ALA A 142 10.32 -12.82 -0.78
CA ALA A 142 11.77 -12.86 -0.95
C ALA A 142 12.52 -12.15 0.19
N ILE A 143 12.01 -11.02 0.68
CA ILE A 143 12.55 -10.35 1.87
C ILE A 143 12.54 -11.30 3.07
N THR A 144 11.40 -11.95 3.33
CA THR A 144 11.27 -12.89 4.46
C THR A 144 12.23 -14.07 4.31
N LYS A 145 12.30 -14.68 3.12
CA LYS A 145 13.10 -15.89 2.89
C LYS A 145 14.60 -15.62 2.97
N LYS A 146 15.06 -14.47 2.47
CA LYS A 146 16.49 -14.14 2.40
C LYS A 146 17.05 -13.51 3.68
N MET A 147 16.22 -12.76 4.43
CA MET A 147 16.69 -11.98 5.57
C MET A 147 16.01 -12.33 6.90
N VAL A 148 14.91 -13.07 6.86
CA VAL A 148 14.11 -13.40 8.04
C VAL A 148 13.60 -12.13 8.76
N VAL A 149 13.23 -11.10 7.99
CA VAL A 149 12.66 -9.85 8.52
C VAL A 149 11.23 -9.63 8.04
N CYS A 150 10.53 -8.70 8.69
CA CYS A 150 9.15 -8.36 8.35
C CYS A 150 9.09 -7.59 7.01
N PRO A 151 8.44 -8.12 5.97
CA PRO A 151 8.39 -7.46 4.67
C PRO A 151 7.71 -6.10 4.70
N PHE A 152 6.62 -5.96 5.45
CA PHE A 152 5.89 -4.70 5.55
C PHE A 152 6.78 -3.57 6.09
N PHE A 153 7.43 -3.78 7.23
CA PHE A 153 8.29 -2.74 7.82
C PHE A 153 9.61 -2.55 7.06
N ALA A 154 10.12 -3.59 6.40
CA ALA A 154 11.25 -3.47 5.47
C ALA A 154 10.89 -2.58 4.26
N LEU A 155 9.73 -2.80 3.63
CA LEU A 155 9.26 -1.97 2.52
C LEU A 155 8.87 -0.56 2.97
N LYS A 156 8.39 -0.39 4.21
CA LYS A 156 8.21 0.93 4.83
C LYS A 156 9.55 1.68 4.96
N MET A 157 10.60 1.00 5.42
CA MET A 157 11.94 1.60 5.51
C MET A 157 12.51 1.94 4.13
N LEU A 158 12.31 1.08 3.11
CA LEU A 158 12.69 1.42 1.74
C LEU A 158 11.84 2.57 1.16
N SER A 159 10.57 2.63 1.58
CA SER A 159 9.64 3.69 1.18
C SER A 159 10.18 5.04 1.61
N SER A 160 10.65 5.26 2.84
CA SER A 160 11.17 6.59 3.25
C SER A 160 12.29 7.13 2.35
N GLU A 161 13.10 6.26 1.75
CA GLU A 161 14.22 6.67 0.87
C GLU A 161 13.89 6.66 -0.64
N SER A 162 12.79 6.03 -1.06
CA SER A 162 12.49 5.85 -2.48
C SER A 162 11.61 6.97 -3.02
N ARG A 163 11.97 7.62 -4.12
CA ARG A 163 11.10 8.64 -4.76
C ARG A 163 9.67 8.17 -4.93
N PHE A 164 9.48 6.95 -5.46
CA PHE A 164 8.16 6.38 -5.70
C PHE A 164 7.81 5.35 -4.62
N THR A 165 6.57 5.41 -4.12
CA THR A 165 5.98 4.33 -3.33
C THR A 165 4.63 3.96 -3.91
N VAL A 166 4.52 2.72 -4.39
CA VAL A 166 3.28 2.20 -4.98
C VAL A 166 2.41 1.59 -3.89
N VAL A 167 1.18 2.03 -3.73
CA VAL A 167 0.30 1.54 -2.66
C VAL A 167 -1.09 1.16 -3.13
N THR A 168 -1.77 0.31 -2.35
CA THR A 168 -3.21 0.14 -2.51
C THR A 168 -3.99 1.29 -1.85
N TYR A 169 -5.14 1.64 -2.41
CA TYR A 169 -6.05 2.71 -1.96
C TYR A 169 -6.25 2.86 -0.43
N PRO A 170 -6.39 1.80 0.38
CA PRO A 170 -6.52 1.96 1.83
C PRO A 170 -5.39 2.78 2.48
N TYR A 171 -4.16 2.71 1.96
CA TYR A 171 -3.03 3.50 2.46
C TYR A 171 -3.04 4.96 2.03
N VAL A 172 -4.08 5.41 1.33
CA VAL A 172 -4.28 6.81 0.94
C VAL A 172 -5.57 7.36 1.55
N PHE A 173 -6.62 6.55 1.59
CA PHE A 173 -7.96 6.99 1.98
C PHE A 173 -8.39 6.62 3.41
N ARG A 174 -7.64 5.76 4.12
CA ARG A 174 -7.88 5.48 5.54
C ARG A 174 -6.72 6.04 6.36
N ASP A 175 -6.97 7.10 7.14
CA ASP A 175 -5.93 7.78 7.92
C ASP A 175 -5.23 6.81 8.89
N GLU A 176 -5.99 5.95 9.58
CA GLU A 176 -5.44 4.91 10.47
C GLU A 176 -4.45 3.97 9.77
N VAL A 177 -4.67 3.67 8.48
CA VAL A 177 -3.81 2.80 7.69
C VAL A 177 -2.64 3.60 7.10
N TYR A 178 -2.87 4.85 6.68
CA TYR A 178 -1.85 5.77 6.19
C TYR A 178 -0.73 5.94 7.24
N GLU A 179 -1.08 6.25 8.48
CA GLU A 179 -0.12 6.50 9.57
C GLU A 179 0.73 5.27 9.92
N THR A 180 0.25 4.06 9.62
CA THR A 180 1.06 2.85 9.79
C THR A 180 2.18 2.74 8.76
N ALA A 181 2.00 3.28 7.56
CA ALA A 181 2.90 3.14 6.42
C ALA A 181 3.75 4.39 6.16
N PHE A 182 3.22 5.58 6.44
CA PHE A 182 3.83 6.85 6.09
C PHE A 182 3.94 7.77 7.29
N ASP A 183 4.89 8.69 7.22
CA ASP A 183 5.01 9.78 8.17
C ASP A 183 3.99 10.88 7.82
N PRO A 184 3.09 11.27 8.73
CA PRO A 184 2.13 12.36 8.51
C PRO A 184 2.77 13.67 8.05
N GLU A 185 4.01 13.94 8.46
CA GLU A 185 4.74 15.16 8.08
C GLU A 185 5.10 15.20 6.58
N LEU A 186 5.13 14.04 5.89
CA LEU A 186 5.39 13.98 4.46
C LEU A 186 4.15 14.32 3.62
N LYS A 187 2.95 14.29 4.20
CA LYS A 187 1.68 14.52 3.48
C LYS A 187 1.65 15.83 2.67
N PRO A 188 2.14 16.99 3.17
CA PRO A 188 2.13 18.25 2.42
C PRO A 188 3.08 18.31 1.22
N ILE A 189 4.17 17.53 1.23
CA ILE A 189 5.21 17.56 0.19
C ILE A 189 5.08 16.40 -0.83
N MET A 190 4.09 15.53 -0.64
CA MET A 190 3.89 14.35 -1.46
C MET A 190 3.00 14.62 -2.67
N HIS A 191 3.44 14.17 -3.84
CA HIS A 191 2.60 14.09 -5.02
C HIS A 191 1.82 12.79 -5.03
N LEU A 192 0.51 12.87 -5.24
CA LEU A 192 -0.36 11.72 -5.29
C LEU A 192 -0.82 11.44 -6.72
N ILE A 193 -0.51 10.25 -7.22
CA ILE A 193 -1.04 9.72 -8.48
C ILE A 193 -2.11 8.68 -8.12
N LEU A 194 -3.34 8.89 -8.60
CA LEU A 194 -4.46 7.96 -8.41
C LEU A 194 -4.75 7.25 -9.75
N ASP A 195 -4.45 5.96 -9.81
CA ASP A 195 -4.70 5.14 -11.01
C ASP A 195 -6.07 4.48 -10.94
N GLU A 196 -6.82 4.49 -12.03
CA GLU A 196 -8.23 4.06 -12.06
C GLU A 196 -9.11 4.81 -11.04
N ALA A 197 -8.88 6.13 -10.92
CA ALA A 197 -9.61 7.05 -10.05
C ALA A 197 -11.13 7.11 -10.29
N HIS A 198 -11.62 6.54 -11.40
CA HIS A 198 -13.06 6.35 -11.62
C HIS A 198 -13.70 5.46 -10.53
N THR A 199 -12.93 4.61 -9.85
CA THR A 199 -13.43 3.79 -8.74
C THR A 199 -13.82 4.66 -7.53
N LEU A 200 -13.24 5.86 -7.38
CA LEU A 200 -13.53 6.77 -6.27
C LEU A 200 -14.98 7.27 -6.28
N PHE A 201 -15.69 7.17 -7.41
CA PHE A 201 -17.11 7.46 -7.49
C PHE A 201 -17.98 6.44 -6.74
N ASN A 202 -17.41 5.29 -6.35
CA ASN A 202 -18.04 4.32 -5.47
C ASN A 202 -17.17 4.09 -4.21
N PRO A 203 -17.16 5.04 -3.26
CA PRO A 203 -16.27 5.00 -2.09
C PRO A 203 -16.55 3.84 -1.13
N GLN A 204 -17.76 3.27 -1.18
CA GLN A 204 -18.14 2.07 -0.41
C GLN A 204 -17.16 0.92 -0.67
N LEU A 205 -16.74 0.70 -1.92
CA LEU A 205 -15.76 -0.33 -2.29
C LEU A 205 -14.35 -0.11 -1.71
N ILE A 206 -14.06 1.08 -1.18
CA ILE A 206 -12.75 1.49 -0.66
C ILE A 206 -12.75 1.52 0.87
N ILE A 207 -13.90 1.87 1.46
CA ILE A 207 -14.05 2.16 2.89
C ILE A 207 -14.74 1.00 3.62
N ASP A 208 -15.65 0.25 2.98
CA ASP A 208 -16.57 -0.62 3.70
C ASP A 208 -15.85 -1.71 4.50
N GLU A 209 -16.11 -1.65 5.81
CA GLU A 209 -15.96 -2.76 6.73
C GLU A 209 -17.31 -3.47 6.78
N GLU A 210 -17.42 -4.63 6.14
CA GLU A 210 -18.65 -5.42 6.22
C GLU A 210 -18.83 -5.95 7.65
N ILE A 211 -19.89 -5.48 8.33
CA ILE A 211 -20.38 -6.09 9.56
C ILE A 211 -21.22 -7.30 9.14
N ASN A 212 -20.70 -8.50 9.35
CA ASN A 212 -21.43 -9.75 9.13
C ASN A 212 -21.98 -10.29 10.47
N ARG A 213 -22.89 -11.26 10.42
CA ARG A 213 -23.46 -11.89 11.64
C ARG A 213 -22.40 -12.49 12.56
N ILE A 214 -21.27 -12.94 12.00
CA ILE A 214 -20.15 -13.49 12.78
C ILE A 214 -19.51 -12.39 13.65
N ASN A 215 -19.36 -11.17 13.10
CA ASN A 215 -18.83 -10.00 13.82
C ASN A 215 -19.77 -9.60 14.96
N VAL A 216 -21.09 -9.55 14.71
CA VAL A 216 -22.10 -9.23 15.75
C VAL A 216 -22.12 -10.29 16.85
N PHE A 217 -22.12 -11.57 16.48
CA PHE A 217 -22.11 -12.68 17.43
C PHE A 217 -20.86 -12.66 18.32
N ARG A 218 -19.67 -12.39 17.75
CA ARG A 218 -18.44 -12.27 18.53
C ARG A 218 -18.46 -11.05 19.47
N ALA A 219 -18.96 -9.91 19.00
CA ALA A 219 -19.12 -8.73 19.85
C ALA A 219 -20.05 -9.00 21.05
N LEU A 220 -21.13 -9.75 20.83
CA LEU A 220 -22.03 -10.21 21.91
C LEU A 220 -21.31 -11.11 22.92
N GLN A 221 -20.50 -12.06 22.46
CA GLN A 221 -19.71 -12.94 23.33
C GLN A 221 -18.71 -12.13 24.17
N GLU A 222 -18.02 -11.15 23.58
CA GLU A 222 -17.11 -10.28 24.30
C GLU A 222 -17.84 -9.40 25.33
N CYS A 223 -18.96 -8.79 24.96
CA CYS A 223 -19.76 -7.98 25.87
C CYS A 223 -20.22 -8.78 27.09
N ARG A 224 -20.68 -10.02 26.88
CA ARG A 224 -21.07 -10.95 27.95
C ARG A 224 -19.87 -11.35 28.81
N ARG A 225 -18.70 -11.61 28.21
CA ARG A 225 -17.49 -12.00 28.93
C ARG A 225 -16.92 -10.86 29.80
N HIS A 226 -17.01 -9.63 29.32
CA HIS A 226 -16.41 -8.46 29.96
C HIS A 226 -17.43 -7.60 30.74
N ARG A 227 -18.67 -8.07 30.90
CA ARG A 227 -19.76 -7.41 31.65
C ARG A 227 -19.98 -5.95 31.23
N VAL A 228 -20.04 -5.72 29.93
CA VAL A 228 -20.36 -4.41 29.34
C VAL A 228 -21.83 -4.05 29.64
N ALA A 229 -22.17 -2.75 29.66
CA ALA A 229 -23.50 -2.27 29.99
C ALA A 229 -24.62 -2.98 29.20
N GLU A 230 -25.70 -3.34 29.90
CA GLU A 230 -26.81 -4.15 29.37
C GLU A 230 -27.48 -3.52 28.13
N ALA A 231 -27.47 -2.19 28.04
CA ALA A 231 -27.97 -1.45 26.88
C ALA A 231 -27.19 -1.77 25.59
N VAL A 232 -25.88 -1.99 25.69
CA VAL A 232 -25.02 -2.35 24.55
C VAL A 232 -25.31 -3.78 24.09
N VAL A 233 -25.52 -4.70 25.04
CA VAL A 233 -25.89 -6.09 24.73
C VAL A 233 -27.24 -6.15 24.01
N LYS A 234 -28.26 -5.45 24.53
CA LYS A 234 -29.59 -5.39 23.91
C LYS A 234 -29.57 -4.77 22.51
N TYR A 235 -28.75 -3.75 22.31
CA TYR A 235 -28.57 -3.15 20.99
C TYR A 235 -27.95 -4.14 20.00
N LEU A 236 -26.89 -4.85 20.39
CA LEU A 236 -26.25 -5.84 19.51
C LEU A 236 -27.16 -7.04 19.21
N GLU A 237 -27.98 -7.49 20.17
CA GLU A 237 -29.00 -8.53 19.95
C GLU A 237 -30.09 -8.09 18.96
N SER A 238 -30.35 -6.78 18.84
CA SER A 238 -31.34 -6.25 17.89
C SER A 238 -30.85 -6.20 16.42
N ILE A 239 -29.56 -6.45 16.18
CA ILE A 239 -28.93 -6.41 14.85
C ILE A 239 -28.78 -7.82 14.24
N ASP A 240 -28.92 -8.89 15.04
CA ASP A 240 -28.85 -10.31 14.61
C ASP A 240 -30.21 -10.82 14.06
#